data_AF-K2DY58-F1
#
_entry.id   AF-K2DY58-F1
#
_cell.length_a   1.000
_cell.length_b   1.000
_cell.length_c   1.000
_cell.angle_alpha   90.00
_cell.angle_beta   90.00
_cell.angle_gamma   90.00
#
_symmetry.space_group_name_H-M   'P 1'
#
loop_
_entity.id
_entity.type
_entity.pdbx_description
1 polymer ?
#
loop_
_entity_poly.entity_id
_entity_poly.type
_entity_poly.pdbx_seq_one_letter_code
_entity_poly.pdbx_strand_id
1 'polypeptide(L)'
;MIEVGEKLSWSDNMIVDKHCVGGLPGNRTTLIVVPIVTAFGLTMPKTSSRAITSPSGTADTMETLAPVDLNIKLMRKVVEQEGGCIVWGGAVSLSPADDILIRVERAMDVDSEGQLIASVISKKIAAGSTHIVIDIPVGPTAKVRSLTAAQNLELLFKMVMNEFNIHSEIIIADGSQPVGRGIGPALEAKDVLSVLQN
;
A
#
# COMPACT_ATOMS: atom_id res chain seq x y z
N MET A 1 -16.41 -0.92 -7.90
CA MET A 1 -15.45 -1.68 -7.06
C MET A 1 -15.66 -1.41 -5.57
N ILE A 2 -15.71 -0.15 -5.14
CA ILE A 2 -15.91 0.24 -3.73
C ILE A 2 -17.24 -0.26 -3.14
N GLU A 3 -18.34 -0.15 -3.89
CA GLU A 3 -19.70 -0.50 -3.40
C GLU A 3 -19.96 -1.99 -3.17
N VAL A 4 -19.07 -2.88 -3.65
CA VAL A 4 -19.32 -4.33 -3.64
C VAL A 4 -18.57 -5.04 -2.49
N GLY A 5 -17.66 -4.34 -1.81
CA GLY A 5 -16.88 -4.88 -0.70
C GLY A 5 -17.27 -4.30 0.66
N GLU A 6 -16.61 -4.81 1.70
CA GLU A 6 -16.71 -4.26 3.06
C GLU A 6 -16.06 -2.88 3.13
N LYS A 7 -16.74 -1.92 3.78
CA LYS A 7 -16.22 -0.56 4.01
C LYS A 7 -15.94 -0.36 5.49
N LEU A 8 -14.70 0.01 5.80
CA LEU A 8 -14.28 0.33 7.15
C LEU A 8 -14.48 1.81 7.43
N SER A 9 -15.04 2.10 8.60
CA SER A 9 -15.08 3.44 9.18
C SER A 9 -14.29 3.48 10.49
N TRP A 10 -13.77 4.66 10.79
CA TRP A 10 -12.91 4.95 11.94
C TRP A 10 -13.47 6.16 12.69
N SER A 11 -13.12 6.30 13.97
CA SER A 11 -13.59 7.42 14.80
C SER A 11 -12.97 8.76 14.42
N ASP A 12 -11.76 8.74 13.87
CA ASP A 12 -11.04 9.94 13.49
C ASP A 12 -11.46 10.43 12.11
N ASN A 13 -11.45 11.76 11.93
CA ASN A 13 -11.76 12.39 10.64
C ASN A 13 -10.60 12.25 9.63
N MET A 14 -9.36 12.16 10.14
CA MET A 14 -8.15 12.08 9.32
C MET A 14 -7.59 10.66 9.39
N ILE A 15 -7.80 9.91 8.32
CA ILE A 15 -7.32 8.54 8.17
C ILE A 15 -6.29 8.54 7.06
N VAL A 16 -5.04 8.29 7.44
CA VAL A 16 -3.89 8.41 6.55
C VAL A 16 -3.48 7.04 6.00
N ASP A 17 -3.04 7.00 4.74
CA ASP A 17 -2.46 5.81 4.13
C ASP A 17 -1.28 6.20 3.21
N LYS A 18 -0.38 5.25 2.99
CA LYS A 18 0.71 5.36 2.02
C LYS A 18 0.66 4.13 1.14
N HIS A 19 0.44 4.33 -0.16
CA HIS A 19 0.57 3.28 -1.15
C HIS A 19 1.86 3.47 -1.96
N CYS A 20 2.50 2.37 -2.37
CA CYS A 20 3.57 2.42 -3.35
C CYS A 20 3.16 1.60 -4.57
N VAL A 21 3.27 2.17 -5.76
CA VAL A 21 2.98 1.49 -7.04
C VAL A 21 3.86 0.24 -7.21
N GLY A 22 5.04 0.25 -6.59
CA GLY A 22 5.88 -0.93 -6.44
C GLY A 22 6.74 -1.25 -7.66
N GLY A 23 7.13 -2.53 -7.76
CA GLY A 23 8.08 -3.02 -8.75
C GLY A 23 9.55 -2.78 -8.39
N LEU A 24 9.85 -2.06 -7.30
CA LEU A 24 11.22 -1.87 -6.82
C LEU A 24 11.57 -2.90 -5.73
N PRO A 25 12.68 -3.65 -5.83
CA PRO A 25 13.10 -4.58 -4.79
C PRO A 25 13.45 -3.89 -3.48
N GLY A 26 13.20 -4.55 -2.35
CA GLY A 26 13.61 -4.07 -1.03
C GLY A 26 12.80 -2.88 -0.51
N ASN A 27 11.63 -2.58 -1.09
CA ASN A 27 10.82 -1.44 -0.65
C ASN A 27 10.11 -1.71 0.69
N ARG A 28 10.86 -1.52 1.76
CA ARG A 28 10.46 -1.66 3.16
C ARG A 28 9.86 -0.39 3.77
N THR A 29 9.67 0.67 2.97
CA THR A 29 9.35 2.02 3.48
C THR A 29 8.03 2.07 4.25
N THR A 30 7.01 1.32 3.81
CA THR A 30 5.73 1.26 4.53
C THR A 30 5.87 0.76 5.96
N LEU A 31 6.74 -0.22 6.22
CA LEU A 31 6.97 -0.73 7.59
C LEU A 31 7.66 0.29 8.51
N ILE A 32 8.29 1.31 7.94
CA ILE A 32 8.92 2.41 8.70
C ILE A 32 7.93 3.58 8.85
N VAL A 33 7.20 3.91 7.79
CA VAL A 33 6.26 5.04 7.79
C VAL A 33 5.09 4.82 8.73
N VAL A 34 4.49 3.63 8.75
CA VAL A 34 3.34 3.34 9.61
C VAL A 34 3.64 3.63 11.09
N PRO A 35 4.70 3.08 11.72
CA PRO A 35 4.99 3.36 13.13
C PRO A 35 5.38 4.82 13.39
N ILE A 36 6.04 5.52 12.46
CA ILE A 36 6.33 6.96 12.62
C ILE A 36 5.04 7.77 12.67
N VAL A 37 4.12 7.48 11.77
CA VAL A 37 2.84 8.19 11.64
C VAL A 37 1.93 7.91 12.84
N THR A 38 1.83 6.65 13.28
CA THR A 38 1.01 6.30 14.45
C THR A 38 1.61 6.80 15.75
N ALA A 39 2.94 6.87 15.88
CA ALA A 39 3.60 7.51 17.01
C ALA A 39 3.32 9.02 17.10
N PHE A 40 2.99 9.67 15.97
CA PHE A 40 2.52 11.07 15.94
C PHE A 40 1.02 11.22 16.27
N GLY A 41 0.31 10.12 16.54
CA GLY A 41 -1.10 10.11 16.91
C GLY A 41 -2.09 10.11 15.73
N LEU A 42 -1.64 9.77 14.52
CA LEU A 42 -2.51 9.67 13.35
C LEU A 42 -2.95 8.22 13.10
N THR A 43 -4.19 8.05 12.63
CA THR A 43 -4.77 6.73 12.38
C THR A 43 -4.42 6.19 10.99
N MET A 44 -3.73 5.04 10.95
CA MET A 44 -3.21 4.43 9.70
C MET A 44 -3.54 2.92 9.59
N PRO A 45 -4.74 2.55 9.09
CA PRO A 45 -5.19 1.17 8.94
C PRO A 45 -4.62 0.51 7.67
N LYS A 46 -3.28 0.31 7.62
CA LYS A 46 -2.60 -0.08 6.39
C LYS A 46 -2.90 -1.52 5.98
N THR A 47 -3.52 -1.67 4.80
CA THR A 47 -3.63 -2.95 4.09
C THR A 47 -2.56 -3.06 2.99
N SER A 48 -1.92 -4.23 2.91
CA SER A 48 -0.86 -4.53 1.93
C SER A 48 -1.10 -5.88 1.27
N SER A 49 -0.69 -6.03 0.01
CA SER A 49 -0.64 -7.34 -0.63
C SER A 49 0.63 -8.09 -0.25
N ARG A 50 0.61 -9.40 -0.49
CA ARG A 50 1.83 -10.20 -0.63
C ARG A 50 2.50 -9.91 -1.96
N ALA A 51 3.74 -10.37 -2.09
CA ALA A 51 4.51 -10.29 -3.31
C ALA A 51 3.75 -10.99 -4.45
N ILE A 52 3.80 -10.39 -5.63
CA ILE A 52 3.28 -10.99 -6.87
C ILE A 52 4.46 -11.25 -7.79
N THR A 53 5.21 -10.19 -8.09
CA THR A 53 6.40 -10.22 -8.95
C THR A 53 7.66 -9.79 -8.21
N SER A 54 7.54 -9.22 -7.00
CA SER A 54 8.67 -8.81 -6.18
C SER A 54 9.20 -9.97 -5.33
N PRO A 55 10.47 -9.89 -4.86
CA PRO A 55 11.02 -10.86 -3.91
C PRO A 55 10.34 -10.86 -2.53
N SER A 56 9.71 -9.74 -2.16
CA SER A 56 8.93 -9.59 -0.93
C SER A 56 7.80 -8.58 -1.15
N GLY A 57 6.63 -8.85 -0.59
CA GLY A 57 5.58 -7.85 -0.37
C GLY A 57 5.64 -7.32 1.05
N THR A 58 5.03 -6.16 1.30
CA THR A 58 4.99 -5.59 2.66
C THR A 58 4.31 -6.54 3.66
N ALA A 59 3.29 -7.28 3.24
CA ALA A 59 2.65 -8.29 4.09
C ALA A 59 3.60 -9.47 4.40
N ASP A 60 4.41 -9.92 3.44
CA ASP A 60 5.37 -11.01 3.66
C ASP A 60 6.47 -10.58 4.63
N THR A 61 7.01 -9.36 4.46
CA THR A 61 7.99 -8.80 5.39
C THR A 61 7.39 -8.64 6.79
N MET A 62 6.16 -8.10 6.90
CA MET A 62 5.49 -7.92 8.20
C MET A 62 5.20 -9.26 8.89
N GLU A 63 4.87 -10.31 8.14
CA GLU A 63 4.59 -11.64 8.69
C GLU A 63 5.81 -12.27 9.40
N THR A 64 7.02 -11.84 9.05
CA THR A 64 8.23 -12.26 9.79
C THR A 64 8.33 -11.65 11.19
N LEU A 65 7.56 -10.59 11.47
CA LEU A 65 7.58 -9.83 12.72
C LEU A 65 6.29 -10.05 13.54
N ALA A 66 5.13 -10.11 12.89
CA ALA A 66 3.84 -10.34 13.55
C ALA A 66 2.78 -10.90 12.58
N PRO A 67 1.69 -11.52 13.08
CA PRO A 67 0.62 -12.03 12.24
C PRO A 67 -0.04 -10.94 11.38
N VAL A 68 -0.22 -11.23 10.08
CA VAL A 68 -0.85 -10.31 9.11
C VAL A 68 -2.25 -10.72 8.69
N ASP A 69 -2.65 -11.95 8.98
CA ASP A 69 -3.97 -12.51 8.67
C ASP A 69 -4.96 -12.18 9.79
N LEU A 70 -5.44 -10.93 9.78
CA LEU A 70 -6.43 -10.44 10.73
C LEU A 70 -7.77 -10.24 10.02
N ASN A 71 -8.84 -10.82 10.57
CA ASN A 71 -10.19 -10.45 10.17
C ASN A 71 -10.52 -9.00 10.58
N ILE A 72 -11.60 -8.45 10.03
CA ILE A 72 -12.02 -7.06 10.27
C ILE A 72 -12.12 -6.71 11.76
N LYS A 73 -12.66 -7.61 12.58
CA LYS A 73 -12.85 -7.38 14.02
C LYS A 73 -11.51 -7.25 14.75
N LEU A 74 -10.55 -8.12 14.45
CA LEU A 74 -9.20 -8.05 15.04
C LEU A 74 -8.44 -6.84 14.51
N MET A 75 -8.50 -6.57 13.20
CA MET A 75 -7.89 -5.39 12.59
C MET A 75 -8.38 -4.11 13.28
N ARG A 76 -9.70 -3.97 13.47
CA ARG A 76 -10.29 -2.82 14.16
C ARG A 76 -9.74 -2.66 15.57
N LYS A 77 -9.70 -3.75 16.35
CA LYS A 77 -9.15 -3.72 17.71
C LYS A 77 -7.70 -3.25 17.73
N VAL A 78 -6.86 -3.72 16.80
CA VAL A 78 -5.45 -3.30 16.71
C VAL A 78 -5.35 -1.81 16.38
N VAL A 79 -6.11 -1.33 15.39
CA VAL A 79 -6.09 0.10 15.02
C VAL A 79 -6.59 0.99 16.15
N GLU A 80 -7.65 0.59 16.86
CA GLU A 80 -8.18 1.33 18.01
C GLU A 80 -7.21 1.37 19.21
N GLN A 81 -6.33 0.37 19.34
CA GLN A 81 -5.35 0.28 20.43
C GLN A 81 -4.02 0.97 20.10
N GLU A 82 -3.55 0.81 18.87
CA GLU A 82 -2.18 1.17 18.46
C GLU A 82 -2.14 2.35 17.46
N GLY A 83 -3.29 2.88 17.07
CA GLY A 83 -3.44 3.91 16.03
C GLY A 83 -3.25 3.40 14.60
N GLY A 84 -2.72 2.20 14.39
CA GLY A 84 -2.58 1.65 13.05
C GLY A 84 -2.23 0.18 13.02
N CYS A 85 -2.16 -0.37 11.82
CA CYS A 85 -1.85 -1.77 11.60
C CYS A 85 -1.16 -1.96 10.26
N ILE A 86 -0.51 -3.11 10.07
CA ILE A 86 -0.06 -3.58 8.74
C ILE A 86 -0.62 -4.99 8.56
N VAL A 87 -1.68 -5.12 7.76
CA VAL A 87 -2.38 -6.39 7.56
C VAL A 87 -2.38 -6.81 6.09
N TRP A 88 -2.55 -8.10 5.85
CA TRP A 88 -2.70 -8.63 4.50
C TRP A 88 -4.09 -8.34 3.96
N GLY A 89 -4.17 -7.62 2.84
CA GLY A 89 -5.42 -7.25 2.20
C GLY A 89 -6.29 -8.44 1.78
N GLY A 90 -5.70 -9.61 1.51
CA GLY A 90 -6.48 -10.80 1.14
C GLY A 90 -7.29 -11.41 2.30
N ALA A 91 -6.97 -11.07 3.55
CA ALA A 91 -7.73 -11.46 4.73
C ALA A 91 -9.01 -10.63 4.94
N VAL A 92 -9.08 -9.47 4.28
CA VAL A 92 -10.16 -8.49 4.42
C VAL A 92 -10.76 -8.21 3.06
N SER A 93 -12.01 -8.67 2.84
CA SER A 93 -12.72 -8.58 1.56
C SER A 93 -13.19 -7.15 1.22
N LEU A 94 -12.24 -6.21 1.13
CA LEU A 94 -12.47 -4.77 0.92
C LEU A 94 -12.86 -4.43 -0.53
N SER A 95 -12.31 -5.16 -1.52
CA SER A 95 -12.67 -4.95 -2.92
C SER A 95 -12.67 -6.27 -3.70
N PRO A 96 -13.71 -7.11 -3.55
CA PRO A 96 -13.73 -8.44 -4.16
C PRO A 96 -13.70 -8.40 -5.69
N ALA A 97 -14.23 -7.34 -6.30
CA ALA A 97 -14.15 -7.13 -7.75
C ALA A 97 -12.70 -6.93 -8.23
N ASP A 98 -11.87 -6.25 -7.43
CA ASP A 98 -10.46 -6.03 -7.73
C ASP A 98 -9.68 -7.35 -7.79
N ASP A 99 -9.90 -8.22 -6.79
CA ASP A 99 -9.22 -9.50 -6.71
C ASP A 99 -9.53 -10.40 -7.91
N ILE A 100 -10.75 -10.34 -8.45
CA ILE A 100 -11.15 -11.07 -9.66
C ILE A 100 -10.44 -10.49 -10.89
N LEU A 101 -10.47 -9.17 -11.07
CA LEU A 101 -9.87 -8.50 -12.23
C LEU A 101 -8.35 -8.73 -12.28
N ILE A 102 -7.66 -8.60 -11.14
CA ILE A 102 -6.21 -8.86 -11.03
C ILE A 102 -5.86 -10.30 -11.43
N ARG A 103 -6.70 -11.29 -11.10
CA ARG A 103 -6.44 -12.69 -11.49
C ARG A 103 -6.48 -12.88 -13.00
N VAL A 104 -7.42 -12.23 -13.68
CA VAL A 104 -7.54 -12.30 -15.15
C VAL A 104 -6.37 -11.56 -15.80
N GLU A 105 -6.06 -10.35 -15.34
CA GLU A 105 -4.95 -9.53 -15.82
C GLU A 105 -3.61 -10.26 -15.77
N ARG A 106 -3.31 -10.91 -14.64
CA ARG A 106 -2.08 -11.70 -14.50
C ARG A 106 -2.01 -12.86 -15.47
N ALA A 107 -3.11 -13.55 -15.71
CA ALA A 107 -3.13 -14.67 -16.66
C ALA A 107 -2.91 -14.20 -18.11
N MET A 108 -3.25 -12.95 -18.39
CA MET A 108 -3.17 -12.34 -19.73
C MET A 108 -1.94 -11.44 -19.92
N ASP A 109 -1.14 -11.21 -18.86
CA ASP A 109 -0.03 -10.25 -18.83
C ASP A 109 -0.44 -8.83 -19.28
N VAL A 110 -1.63 -8.39 -18.85
CA VAL A 110 -2.19 -7.07 -19.12
C VAL A 110 -2.23 -6.25 -17.83
N ASP A 111 -1.70 -5.03 -17.85
CA ASP A 111 -1.71 -4.12 -16.71
C ASP A 111 -2.03 -2.70 -17.20
N SER A 112 -3.32 -2.35 -17.18
CA SER A 112 -3.75 -1.03 -17.64
C SER A 112 -3.63 0.01 -16.53
N GLU A 113 -3.22 1.24 -16.86
CA GLU A 113 -3.09 2.34 -15.89
C GLU A 113 -4.42 2.61 -15.17
N GLY A 114 -5.54 2.57 -15.90
CA GLY A 114 -6.88 2.76 -15.33
C GLY A 114 -7.24 1.70 -14.29
N GLN A 115 -6.97 0.42 -14.57
CA GLN A 115 -7.25 -0.66 -13.61
C GLN A 115 -6.29 -0.62 -12.43
N LEU A 116 -5.01 -0.27 -12.63
CA LEU A 116 -4.06 -0.06 -11.54
C LEU A 116 -4.58 1.00 -10.58
N ILE A 117 -5.00 2.16 -11.08
CA ILE A 117 -5.53 3.25 -10.27
C ILE A 117 -6.80 2.82 -9.55
N ALA A 118 -7.74 2.21 -10.26
CA ALA A 118 -9.00 1.73 -9.69
C ALA A 118 -8.77 0.69 -8.58
N SER A 119 -7.85 -0.25 -8.80
CA SER A 119 -7.42 -1.24 -7.82
C SER A 119 -6.90 -0.58 -6.55
N VAL A 120 -5.92 0.32 -6.70
CA VAL A 120 -5.28 0.99 -5.57
C VAL A 120 -6.30 1.82 -4.80
N ILE A 121 -7.00 2.74 -5.47
CA ILE A 121 -7.90 3.69 -4.81
C ILE A 121 -9.09 2.98 -4.16
N SER A 122 -9.69 1.98 -4.83
CA SER A 122 -10.87 1.30 -4.29
C SER A 122 -10.60 0.63 -2.95
N LYS A 123 -9.45 -0.03 -2.78
CA LYS A 123 -9.04 -0.64 -1.51
C LYS A 123 -8.74 0.40 -0.44
N LYS A 124 -8.20 1.56 -0.80
CA LYS A 124 -7.89 2.64 0.15
C LYS A 124 -9.14 3.31 0.68
N ILE A 125 -10.09 3.59 -0.21
CA ILE A 125 -11.41 4.10 0.16
C ILE A 125 -12.18 3.07 0.99
N ALA A 126 -12.17 1.79 0.59
CA ALA A 126 -12.81 0.73 1.37
C ALA A 126 -12.16 0.54 2.76
N ALA A 127 -10.86 0.80 2.89
CA ALA A 127 -10.18 0.84 4.18
C ALA A 127 -10.48 2.12 5.00
N GLY A 128 -11.27 3.06 4.49
CA GLY A 128 -11.67 4.29 5.16
C GLY A 128 -10.64 5.41 5.11
N SER A 129 -9.66 5.36 4.20
CA SER A 129 -8.62 6.39 4.07
C SER A 129 -9.21 7.69 3.54
N THR A 130 -8.83 8.83 4.13
CA THR A 130 -9.20 10.18 3.68
C THR A 130 -8.00 10.97 3.15
N HIS A 131 -6.78 10.59 3.56
CA HIS A 131 -5.53 11.23 3.18
C HIS A 131 -4.56 10.16 2.67
N ILE A 132 -4.05 10.29 1.44
CA ILE A 132 -3.23 9.24 0.82
C ILE A 132 -1.97 9.82 0.19
N VAL A 133 -0.82 9.25 0.55
CA VAL A 133 0.43 9.45 -0.19
C VAL A 133 0.63 8.30 -1.17
N ILE A 134 0.81 8.60 -2.46
CA ILE A 134 1.19 7.62 -3.48
C ILE A 134 2.67 7.80 -3.81
N ASP A 135 3.43 6.73 -3.61
CA ASP A 135 4.85 6.63 -3.94
C ASP A 135 5.02 5.90 -5.28
N ILE A 136 5.62 6.59 -6.25
CA ILE A 136 5.86 6.10 -7.62
C ILE A 136 7.38 6.03 -7.86
N PRO A 137 8.02 4.89 -7.57
CA PRO A 137 9.42 4.70 -7.93
C PRO A 137 9.58 4.61 -9.46
N VAL A 138 10.55 5.36 -9.99
CA VAL A 138 10.88 5.37 -11.43
C VAL A 138 12.25 4.77 -11.65
N GLY A 139 12.34 3.71 -12.44
CA GLY A 139 13.64 3.13 -12.76
C GLY A 139 13.64 1.85 -13.57
N PRO A 140 14.85 1.31 -13.82
CA PRO A 140 15.09 0.19 -14.73
C PRO A 140 14.63 -1.16 -14.17
N THR A 141 14.26 -1.25 -12.89
CA THR A 141 13.58 -2.44 -12.32
C THR A 141 12.16 -2.16 -11.80
N ALA A 142 11.81 -0.90 -11.52
CA ALA A 142 10.50 -0.46 -11.02
C ALA A 142 9.34 -0.68 -12.00
N LYS A 143 8.09 -0.67 -11.50
CA LYS A 143 6.91 -0.82 -12.36
C LYS A 143 6.79 0.31 -13.39
N VAL A 144 7.18 1.53 -12.99
CA VAL A 144 7.21 2.71 -13.86
C VAL A 144 8.63 2.97 -14.35
N ARG A 145 8.80 3.01 -15.67
CA ARG A 145 10.13 3.00 -16.33
C ARG A 145 10.63 4.37 -16.76
N SER A 146 9.74 5.35 -16.88
CA SER A 146 10.08 6.69 -17.37
C SER A 146 9.39 7.77 -16.55
N LEU A 147 10.02 8.94 -16.48
CA LEU A 147 9.46 10.09 -15.79
C LEU A 147 8.13 10.53 -16.43
N THR A 148 8.03 10.47 -17.76
CA THR A 148 6.80 10.82 -18.49
C THR A 148 5.63 9.90 -18.10
N ALA A 149 5.87 8.58 -17.99
CA ALA A 149 4.84 7.66 -17.52
C ALA A 149 4.44 7.95 -16.06
N ALA A 150 5.40 8.29 -15.20
CA ALA A 150 5.12 8.66 -13.81
C ALA A 150 4.28 9.95 -13.70
N GLN A 151 4.56 10.96 -14.52
CA GLN A 151 3.80 12.22 -14.55
C GLN A 151 2.37 12.01 -15.06
N ASN A 152 2.20 11.16 -16.08
CA ASN A 152 0.85 10.78 -16.54
C ASN A 152 0.09 10.06 -15.43
N LEU A 153 0.74 9.10 -14.76
CA LEU A 153 0.14 8.34 -13.68
C LEU A 153 -0.20 9.23 -12.47
N GLU A 154 0.66 10.19 -12.13
CA GLU A 154 0.41 11.22 -11.12
C GLU A 154 -0.86 12.01 -11.42
N LEU A 155 -1.00 12.50 -12.66
CA LEU A 155 -2.16 13.27 -13.08
C LEU A 155 -3.45 12.44 -12.97
N LEU A 156 -3.43 11.21 -13.43
CA LEU A 156 -4.59 10.32 -13.35
C LEU A 156 -4.96 9.96 -11.90
N PHE A 157 -3.96 9.69 -11.04
CA PHE A 157 -4.19 9.45 -9.61
C PHE A 157 -4.85 10.65 -8.94
N LYS A 158 -4.33 11.87 -9.17
CA LYS A 158 -4.90 13.10 -8.62
C LYS A 158 -6.33 13.32 -9.12
N MET A 159 -6.59 13.12 -10.42
CA MET A 159 -7.93 13.26 -10.99
C MET A 159 -8.94 12.33 -10.31
N VAL A 160 -8.62 11.04 -10.17
CA VAL A 160 -9.54 10.07 -9.58
C VAL A 160 -9.71 10.31 -8.08
N MET A 161 -8.63 10.58 -7.34
CA MET A 161 -8.73 10.84 -5.89
C MET A 161 -9.53 12.10 -5.56
N ASN A 162 -9.42 13.15 -6.39
CA ASN A 162 -10.21 14.38 -6.24
C ASN A 162 -11.71 14.11 -6.38
N GLU A 163 -12.13 13.24 -7.32
CA GLU A 163 -13.54 12.86 -7.49
C GLU A 163 -14.13 12.19 -6.23
N PHE A 164 -13.28 11.49 -5.47
CA PHE A 164 -13.66 10.86 -4.20
C PHE A 164 -13.39 11.73 -2.97
N ASN A 165 -13.05 13.01 -3.14
CA ASN A 165 -12.70 13.95 -2.06
C ASN A 165 -11.56 13.44 -1.16
N ILE A 166 -10.60 12.72 -1.74
CA ILE A 166 -9.41 12.23 -1.03
C ILE A 166 -8.30 13.28 -1.13
N HIS A 167 -7.80 13.71 0.04
CA HIS A 167 -6.60 14.53 0.09
C HIS A 167 -5.39 13.67 -0.31
N SER A 168 -4.66 14.07 -1.34
CA SER A 168 -3.61 13.22 -1.87
C SER A 168 -2.34 13.97 -2.24
N GLU A 169 -1.22 13.29 -2.03
CA GLU A 169 0.10 13.73 -2.46
C GLU A 169 0.77 12.60 -3.24
N ILE A 170 1.42 12.95 -4.35
CA ILE A 170 2.12 11.99 -5.21
C ILE A 170 3.61 12.29 -5.15
N ILE A 171 4.40 11.28 -4.81
CA ILE A 171 5.85 11.36 -4.74
C ILE A 171 6.43 10.49 -5.85
N ILE A 172 7.10 11.14 -6.81
CA ILE A 172 7.91 10.44 -7.81
C ILE A 172 9.29 10.21 -7.19
N ALA A 173 9.60 8.95 -6.91
CA ALA A 173 10.83 8.56 -6.20
C ALA A 173 11.88 7.99 -7.17
N ASP A 174 13.16 8.11 -6.79
CA ASP A 174 14.25 7.44 -7.50
C ASP A 174 14.18 5.92 -7.29
N GLY A 175 13.92 5.19 -8.38
CA GLY A 175 13.89 3.73 -8.43
C GLY A 175 15.06 3.14 -9.21
N SER A 176 16.18 3.87 -9.35
CA SER A 176 17.39 3.42 -10.05
C SER A 176 18.06 2.20 -9.41
N GLN A 177 17.85 2.00 -8.10
CA GLN A 177 18.43 0.91 -7.31
C GLN A 177 17.45 0.39 -6.25
N PRO A 178 17.65 -0.84 -5.72
CA PRO A 178 16.89 -1.31 -4.57
C PRO A 178 16.96 -0.32 -3.41
N VAL A 179 15.86 -0.15 -2.69
CA VAL A 179 15.87 0.58 -1.42
C VAL A 179 16.61 -0.26 -0.41
N GLY A 180 17.41 0.31 0.50
CA GLY A 180 18.05 -0.43 1.61
C GLY A 180 19.11 -1.48 1.21
N ARG A 181 19.38 -2.46 2.08
CA ARG A 181 20.47 -3.43 1.93
C ARG A 181 19.99 -4.89 1.80
N GLY A 182 18.89 -5.24 2.46
CA GLY A 182 18.29 -6.57 2.42
C GLY A 182 17.22 -6.72 1.34
N ILE A 183 17.18 -7.83 0.60
CA ILE A 183 16.09 -8.16 -0.34
C ILE A 183 15.45 -9.47 0.12
N GLY A 184 14.12 -9.49 0.24
CA GLY A 184 13.37 -10.64 0.72
C GLY A 184 12.88 -10.47 2.17
N PRO A 185 11.83 -11.20 2.61
CA PRO A 185 11.06 -10.85 3.80
C PRO A 185 11.90 -10.66 5.08
N ALA A 186 12.72 -11.64 5.44
CA ALA A 186 13.51 -11.58 6.68
C ALA A 186 14.63 -10.54 6.63
N LEU A 187 15.27 -10.36 5.48
CA LEU A 187 16.34 -9.36 5.30
C LEU A 187 15.74 -7.94 5.28
N GLU A 188 14.55 -7.78 4.71
CA GLU A 188 13.83 -6.52 4.74
C GLU A 188 13.38 -6.14 6.14
N ALA A 189 12.88 -7.10 6.92
CA ALA A 189 12.49 -6.90 8.31
C ALA A 189 13.69 -6.50 9.18
N LYS A 190 14.86 -7.13 8.97
CA LYS A 190 16.09 -6.75 9.69
C LYS A 190 16.49 -5.30 9.44
N ASP A 191 16.41 -4.83 8.20
CA ASP A 191 16.69 -3.44 7.87
C ASP A 191 15.68 -2.49 8.52
N VAL A 192 14.38 -2.85 8.54
CA VAL A 192 13.34 -2.05 9.22
C VAL A 192 13.64 -1.90 10.71
N LEU A 193 13.93 -3.00 11.41
CA LEU A 193 14.27 -2.96 12.83
C LEU A 193 15.54 -2.15 13.08
N SER A 194 16.55 -2.28 12.22
CA SER A 194 17.78 -1.49 12.31
C SER A 194 17.55 0.00 12.16
N VAL A 195 16.47 0.43 11.48
CA VAL A 195 16.09 1.85 11.35
C VAL A 195 15.32 2.33 12.58
N LEU A 196 14.32 1.56 13.00
CA LEU A 196 13.38 1.95 14.07
C LEU A 196 13.97 1.82 15.48
N GLN A 197 15.06 1.07 15.66
CA GLN A 197 15.73 0.88 16.95
C GLN A 197 17.00 1.73 17.11
N ASN A 198 17.25 2.70 16.21
CA ASN A 198 18.31 3.70 16.41
C ASN A 198 17.92 4.70 17.50
#